data_AF-A0A963ZQ27-F1
#
_entry.id   AF-A0A963ZQ27-F1
#
_cell.length_a   1.000
_cell.length_b   1.000
_cell.length_c   1.000
_cell.angle_alpha   90.00
_cell.angle_beta   90.00
_cell.angle_gamma   90.00
#
_symmetry.space_group_name_H-M   'P 1'
#
loop_
_entity.id
_entity.type
_entity.pdbx_description
1 polymer ?
#
loop_
_entity_poly.entity_id
_entity_poly.type
_entity_poly.pdbx_seq_one_letter_code
_entity_poly.pdbx_strand_id
1 'polypeptide(L)'
;MSIAKKYLKAKPICKVTFRIPPEVGSKYTKANLLGSFNNWDYKSHRMKKLVKDGSFSIVVDLEKDKEYEFKYFMDDSTWLTDAEADGQKTTHFGDSSNSVVKV
;
A
#
# COMPACT_ATOMS: atom_id res chain seq x y z
N MET A 1 -1.77 4.97 -9.07
CA MET A 1 -1.03 4.89 -7.79
C MET A 1 0.42 4.58 -8.12
N SER A 2 1.35 4.52 -7.17
CA SER A 2 2.74 4.16 -7.51
C SER A 2 3.45 3.50 -6.34
N ILE A 3 4.27 2.51 -6.67
CA ILE A 3 5.07 1.73 -5.71
C ILE A 3 6.54 1.85 -6.10
N ALA A 4 7.36 2.42 -5.22
CA ALA A 4 8.81 2.53 -5.43
C ALA A 4 9.58 1.63 -4.47
N LYS A 5 10.53 0.85 -4.99
CA LYS A 5 11.30 -0.13 -4.20
C LYS A 5 12.75 0.31 -4.09
N LYS A 6 13.30 0.27 -2.87
CA LYS A 6 14.71 0.55 -2.60
C LYS A 6 15.32 -0.54 -1.73
N TYR A 7 16.09 -1.42 -2.36
CA TYR A 7 16.80 -2.51 -1.69
C TYR A 7 17.99 -2.00 -0.87
N LEU A 8 18.06 -2.41 0.39
CA LEU A 8 19.20 -2.09 1.26
C LEU A 8 20.31 -3.12 1.02
N LYS A 9 21.50 -2.67 0.59
CA LYS A 9 22.62 -3.57 0.26
C LYS A 9 23.09 -4.46 1.42
N ALA A 10 22.97 -3.96 2.65
CA ALA A 10 23.51 -4.60 3.85
C ALA A 10 22.47 -5.37 4.67
N LYS A 11 21.19 -5.37 4.27
CA LYS A 11 20.09 -5.99 5.03
C LYS A 11 19.17 -6.74 4.08
N PRO A 12 18.51 -7.84 4.51
CA PRO A 12 17.51 -8.53 3.69
C PRO A 12 16.19 -7.75 3.63
N ILE A 13 16.25 -6.42 3.46
CA ILE A 13 15.14 -5.48 3.57
C ILE A 13 15.10 -4.59 2.34
N CYS A 14 13.89 -4.38 1.82
CA CYS A 14 13.57 -3.38 0.82
C CYS A 14 12.65 -2.32 1.45
N LYS A 15 13.02 -1.05 1.28
CA LYS A 15 12.14 0.07 1.62
C LYS A 15 11.18 0.28 0.46
N VAL A 16 9.90 -0.01 0.68
CA VAL A 16 8.84 0.16 -0.31
C VAL A 16 8.04 1.42 0.01
N THR A 17 7.98 2.35 -0.93
CA THR A 17 7.19 3.57 -0.83
C THR A 17 5.89 3.38 -1.61
N PHE A 18 4.77 3.45 -0.91
CA PHE A 18 3.43 3.41 -1.50
C PHE A 18 2.90 4.83 -1.59
N ARG A 19 2.38 5.21 -2.77
CA ARG A 19 1.82 6.55 -3.00
C ARG A 19 0.46 6.50 -3.67
N ILE A 20 -0.48 7.25 -3.10
CA ILE A 20 -1.77 7.55 -3.71
C ILE A 20 -1.67 8.95 -4.35
N PRO A 21 -1.83 9.08 -5.68
CA PRO A 21 -1.69 10.34 -6.39
C PRO A 21 -2.79 11.32 -5.99
N PRO A 22 -2.57 12.63 -6.20
CA PRO A 22 -3.52 13.66 -5.77
C PRO A 22 -4.91 13.52 -6.41
N GLU A 23 -5.00 12.98 -7.63
CA GLU A 23 -6.24 12.73 -8.37
C GLU A 23 -7.21 11.79 -7.62
N VAL A 24 -6.64 10.87 -6.83
CA VAL A 24 -7.39 9.95 -5.98
C VAL A 24 -7.40 10.46 -4.54
N GLY A 25 -6.24 10.83 -4.01
CA GLY A 25 -6.05 11.20 -2.60
C GLY A 25 -6.81 12.46 -2.18
N SER A 26 -7.00 13.43 -3.07
CA SER A 26 -7.72 14.67 -2.74
C SER A 26 -9.18 14.43 -2.36
N LYS A 27 -9.77 13.30 -2.79
CA LYS A 27 -11.16 12.92 -2.47
C LYS A 27 -11.34 12.42 -1.03
N TYR A 28 -10.24 12.14 -0.32
CA TYR A 28 -10.27 11.49 0.98
C TYR A 28 -9.51 12.28 2.05
N THR A 29 -9.86 12.07 3.31
CA THR A 29 -9.21 12.71 4.46
C THR A 29 -8.16 11.82 5.12
N LYS A 30 -8.37 10.51 5.09
CA LYS A 30 -7.51 9.48 5.67
C LYS A 30 -7.22 8.38 4.66
N ALA A 31 -6.03 7.82 4.77
CA ALA A 31 -5.63 6.62 4.07
C ALA A 31 -4.79 5.75 5.00
N ASN A 32 -5.10 4.46 5.06
CA ASN A 32 -4.33 3.45 5.76
C ASN A 32 -3.89 2.40 4.75
N LEU A 33 -2.65 1.90 4.87
CA LEU A 33 -2.14 0.80 4.08
C LEU A 33 -2.29 -0.49 4.89
N LEU A 34 -3.08 -1.44 4.40
CA LEU A 34 -3.32 -2.71 5.08
C LEU A 34 -2.77 -3.83 4.23
N GLY A 35 -2.11 -4.81 4.83
CA GLY A 35 -1.58 -5.95 4.12
C GLY A 35 -1.09 -7.07 5.03
N SER A 36 -0.59 -8.14 4.43
CA SER A 36 -0.09 -9.29 5.18
C SER A 36 1.07 -8.93 6.13
N PHE A 37 1.87 -7.92 5.79
CA PHE A 37 2.99 -7.42 6.61
C PHE A 37 2.57 -6.69 7.90
N ASN A 38 1.31 -6.26 8.02
CA ASN A 38 0.79 -5.63 9.24
C ASN A 38 -0.46 -6.32 9.77
N ASN A 39 -0.66 -7.60 9.40
CA ASN A 39 -1.82 -8.38 9.78
C ASN A 39 -3.16 -7.70 9.46
N TRP A 40 -3.21 -6.93 8.36
CA TRP A 40 -4.38 -6.16 7.93
C TRP A 40 -4.92 -5.20 9.02
N ASP A 41 -4.05 -4.70 9.90
CA ASP A 41 -4.44 -3.78 10.98
C ASP A 41 -4.71 -2.36 10.46
N TYR A 42 -5.95 -1.90 10.61
CA TYR A 42 -6.41 -0.57 10.23
C TYR A 42 -5.80 0.56 11.08
N LYS A 43 -5.15 0.24 12.22
CA LYS A 43 -4.55 1.24 13.12
C LYS A 43 -3.05 1.45 12.92
N SER A 44 -2.33 0.49 12.35
CA SER A 44 -0.86 0.46 12.37
C SER A 44 -0.19 1.35 11.30
N HIS A 45 -0.74 1.40 10.08
CA HIS A 45 -0.04 1.95 8.92
C HIS A 45 -0.81 3.11 8.26
N ARG A 46 -1.02 4.18 9.03
CA ARG A 46 -1.64 5.41 8.52
C ARG A 46 -0.69 6.14 7.57
N MET A 47 -1.17 6.43 6.36
CA MET A 47 -0.40 7.17 5.36
C MET A 47 -0.39 8.66 5.66
N LYS A 48 0.75 9.31 5.37
CA LYS A 48 0.90 10.76 5.49
C LYS A 48 0.27 11.46 4.28
N LYS A 49 -0.70 12.33 4.52
CA LYS A 49 -1.21 13.25 3.49
C LYS A 49 -0.20 14.37 3.25
N LEU A 50 0.20 14.58 2.01
CA LEU A 50 1.10 15.66 1.60
C LEU A 50 0.28 16.93 1.40
N VAL A 51 0.61 17.97 2.18
CA VAL A 51 -0.15 19.23 2.20
C VAL A 51 -0.12 19.97 0.86
N LYS A 52 0.93 19.78 0.06
CA LYS A 52 1.13 20.49 -1.21
C LYS A 52 0.15 20.08 -2.31
N ASP A 53 -0.15 18.80 -2.42
CA ASP A 53 -0.93 18.25 -3.55
C ASP A 53 -2.10 17.35 -3.09
N GLY A 54 -2.21 17.03 -1.81
CA GLY A 54 -3.26 16.12 -1.30
C GLY A 54 -2.98 14.63 -1.55
N SER A 55 -1.81 14.28 -2.07
CA SER A 55 -1.39 12.88 -2.24
C SER A 55 -1.10 12.22 -0.89
N PHE A 56 -1.19 10.89 -0.81
CA PHE A 56 -0.80 10.14 0.38
C PHE A 56 0.48 9.35 0.12
N SER A 57 1.33 9.22 1.14
CA SER A 57 2.55 8.41 1.06
C SER A 57 2.85 7.70 2.38
N ILE A 58 3.38 6.48 2.29
CA ILE A 58 3.96 5.73 3.40
C ILE A 58 5.16 4.92 2.90
N VAL A 59 6.15 4.74 3.76
CA VAL A 59 7.29 3.86 3.50
C VAL A 59 7.22 2.68 4.47
N VAL A 60 7.30 1.47 3.94
CA VAL A 60 7.30 0.22 4.70
C VAL A 60 8.57 -0.56 4.41
N ASP A 61 9.19 -1.08 5.45
CA ASP A 61 10.35 -1.95 5.33
C ASP A 61 9.83 -3.40 5.20
N LEU A 62 10.01 -4.01 4.03
CA LEU A 62 9.59 -5.37 3.74
C LEU A 62 10.81 -6.27 3.52
N GLU A 63 10.71 -7.55 3.86
CA GLU A 63 11.78 -8.50 3.60
C GLU A 63 11.88 -8.79 2.11
N LYS A 64 13.12 -8.92 1.61
CA LYS A 64 13.37 -9.28 0.21
C LYS A 64 13.04 -10.75 -0.08
N ASP A 65 12.86 -11.06 -1.35
CA ASP A 65 12.50 -12.36 -1.90
C ASP A 65 11.15 -12.88 -1.37
N LYS A 66 10.19 -11.98 -1.13
CA LYS A 66 8.84 -12.29 -0.60
C LYS A 66 7.75 -11.54 -1.36
N GLU A 67 6.54 -12.09 -1.30
CA GLU A 67 5.34 -11.45 -1.85
C GLU A 67 4.38 -11.08 -0.71
N TYR A 68 3.79 -9.90 -0.81
CA TYR A 68 2.85 -9.39 0.18
C TYR A 68 1.56 -8.91 -0.49
N GLU A 69 0.43 -9.30 0.08
CA GLU A 69 -0.88 -8.81 -0.32
C GLU A 69 -1.22 -7.54 0.43
N PHE A 70 -1.82 -6.55 -0.24
CA PHE A 70 -2.21 -5.28 0.36
C PHE A 70 -3.39 -4.59 -0.34
N LYS A 71 -4.01 -3.66 0.39
CA LYS A 71 -5.02 -2.70 -0.07
C LYS A 71 -4.88 -1.37 0.65
N TYR A 72 -5.40 -0.31 0.03
CA TYR A 72 -5.57 0.97 0.69
C TYR A 72 -6.98 1.06 1.29
N PHE A 73 -7.08 1.49 2.54
CA PHE A 73 -8.34 1.72 3.23
C PHE A 73 -8.53 3.22 3.47
N MET A 74 -9.49 3.80 2.76
CA MET A 74 -9.73 5.24 2.67
C MET A 74 -10.96 5.63 3.49
N ASP A 75 -10.85 6.72 4.27
CA ASP A 75 -11.92 7.27 5.11
C ASP A 75 -12.75 6.21 5.84
N ASP A 76 -12.07 5.20 6.37
CA ASP A 76 -12.63 4.14 7.20
C ASP A 76 -13.81 3.36 6.54
N SER A 77 -13.90 3.38 5.20
CA SER A 77 -15.06 2.82 4.47
C SER A 77 -14.74 2.28 3.08
N THR A 78 -13.76 2.86 2.37
CA THR A 78 -13.51 2.54 0.96
C THR A 78 -12.21 1.75 0.80
N TRP A 79 -12.29 0.61 0.11
CA TRP A 79 -11.12 -0.19 -0.23
C TRP A 79 -10.67 0.09 -1.65
N LEU A 80 -9.38 0.38 -1.83
CA LEU A 80 -8.77 0.56 -3.14
C LEU A 80 -7.64 -0.46 -3.35
N THR A 81 -7.57 -1.00 -4.56
CA THR A 81 -6.43 -1.78 -5.06
C THR A 81 -5.49 -0.89 -5.85
N ASP A 82 -4.24 -1.32 -6.01
CA ASP A 82 -3.25 -0.61 -6.82
C ASP A 82 -3.14 -1.27 -8.20
N ALA A 83 -3.43 -0.51 -9.26
CA ALA A 83 -3.27 -0.98 -10.63
C ALA A 83 -1.80 -1.12 -11.05
N GLU A 84 -0.89 -0.41 -10.38
CA GLU A 84 0.55 -0.47 -10.62
C GLU A 84 1.25 -1.49 -9.68
N ALA A 85 0.47 -2.35 -9.00
CA ALA A 85 1.02 -3.45 -8.23
C ALA A 85 1.70 -4.49 -9.13
N ASP A 86 2.62 -5.27 -8.55
CA ASP A 86 3.32 -6.35 -9.27
C ASP A 86 2.39 -7.53 -9.62
N GLY A 87 1.18 -7.54 -9.08
CA GLY A 87 0.14 -8.49 -9.42
C GLY A 87 -1.15 -8.26 -8.63
N GLN A 88 -2.12 -9.13 -8.87
CA GLN A 88 -3.35 -9.20 -8.10
C GLN A 88 -3.61 -10.64 -7.68
N LYS A 89 -4.24 -10.81 -6.53
CA LYS A 89 -4.64 -12.12 -6.01
C LYS A 89 -6.10 -12.11 -5.63
N THR A 90 -6.88 -13.01 -6.20
CA THR A 90 -8.30 -13.17 -5.87
C THR A 90 -8.43 -13.59 -4.41
N THR A 91 -9.30 -12.91 -3.68
CA THR A 91 -9.62 -13.26 -2.30
C THR A 91 -10.55 -14.47 -2.27
N HIS A 92 -10.73 -15.08 -1.09
CA HIS A 92 -11.68 -16.18 -0.92
C HIS A 92 -13.14 -15.76 -1.22
N PHE A 93 -13.43 -14.46 -1.20
CA PHE A 93 -14.69 -13.88 -1.64
C PHE A 93 -14.53 -13.50 -3.12
N GLY A 94 -14.80 -14.44 -4.02
CA GLY A 94 -14.36 -14.45 -5.44
C GLY A 94 -14.59 -13.19 -6.28
N ASP A 95 -15.40 -12.25 -5.81
CA ASP A 95 -15.65 -10.93 -6.42
C ASP A 95 -14.65 -9.84 -5.99
N SER A 96 -13.67 -10.14 -5.13
CA SER A 96 -12.65 -9.19 -4.69
C SER A 96 -11.25 -9.72 -4.88
N SER A 97 -10.32 -8.82 -5.19
CA SER A 97 -8.89 -9.10 -5.30
C SER A 97 -8.07 -8.17 -4.42
N ASN A 98 -6.92 -8.66 -3.95
CA ASN A 98 -5.88 -7.90 -3.27
C ASN A 98 -4.79 -7.53 -4.27
N SER A 99 -4.13 -6.39 -4.02
CA SER A 99 -2.91 -6.01 -4.76
C SER A 99 -1.74 -6.80 -4.21
N VAL A 100 -0.77 -7.16 -5.04
CA VAL A 100 0.43 -7.92 -4.63
C VAL A 100 1.67 -7.07 -4.89
N VAL A 101 2.52 -6.92 -3.87
CA VAL A 101 3.87 -6.37 -4.03
C VAL A 101 4.88 -7.49 -3.85
N LYS A 102 5.76 -7.63 -4.84
CA LYS A 102 6.87 -8.58 -4.85
C LYS A 102 8.13 -7.83 -4.50
N VAL A 103 8.77 -8.22 -3.42
CA VAL A 103 9.95 -7.55 -2.88
C VAL A 103 11.15 -8.43 -3.12
#